data_AF-A0A9E3PPT1-F1
#
_entry.id   AF-A0A9E3PPT1-F1
#
_cell.length_a   1.000
_cell.length_b   1.000
_cell.length_c   1.000
_cell.angle_alpha   90.00
_cell.angle_beta   90.00
_cell.angle_gamma   90.00
#
_symmetry.space_group_name_H-M   'P 1'
#
loop_
_entity.id
_entity.type
_entity.pdbx_description
1 polymer ?
#
loop_
_entity_poly.entity_id
_entity_poly.type
_entity_poly.pdbx_seq_one_letter_code
_entity_poly.pdbx_strand_id
1 'polypeptide(L)' 'MESDHRYYHRRAAEERRRAARAVTEAARERHNELASLFARKAALRVPREEGQLVG' A
#
# COMPACT_ATOMS: atom_id res chain seq x y z
N MET A 1 11.50 12.27 -8.44
CA MET A 1 10.31 12.09 -7.58
C MET A 1 10.01 10.60 -7.56
N GLU A 2 9.99 9.96 -6.38
CA GLU A 2 9.59 8.55 -6.28
C GLU A 2 8.15 8.43 -6.81
N SER A 3 7.91 7.53 -7.76
CA SER A 3 6.56 7.33 -8.32
C SER A 3 5.60 7.01 -7.18
N ASP A 4 4.42 7.66 -7.15
CA ASP A 4 3.40 7.46 -6.11
C ASP A 4 3.14 5.97 -5.81
N HIS A 5 3.20 5.11 -6.84
CA HIS A 5 3.14 3.66 -6.72
C HIS A 5 4.22 3.07 -5.79
N ARG A 6 5.51 3.38 -6.03
CA ARG A 6 6.63 2.86 -5.23
C ARG A 6 6.57 3.37 -3.79
N TYR A 7 6.19 4.64 -3.62
CA TYR A 7 5.97 5.22 -2.30
C TYR A 7 4.89 4.44 -1.52
N TYR A 8 3.71 4.26 -2.10
CA TYR A 8 2.61 3.55 -1.42
C TYR A 8 2.93 2.07 -1.19
N HIS A 9 3.63 1.42 -2.11
CA HIS A 9 4.07 0.04 -1.92
C HIS A 9 5.05 -0.09 -0.74
N ARG A 10 6.06 0.80 -0.66
CA ARG A 10 7.00 0.83 0.47
C ARG A 10 6.27 1.09 1.79
N ARG A 11 5.37 2.08 1.82
CA ARG A 11 4.56 2.40 3.01
C ARG A 11 3.70 1.22 3.47
N ALA A 12 3.07 0.50 2.55
CA ALA A 12 2.29 -0.70 2.89
C ALA A 12 3.16 -1.76 3.59
N ALA A 13 4.38 -2.01 3.08
CA ALA A 13 5.31 -2.94 3.68
C ALA A 13 5.82 -2.48 5.07
N GLU A 14 6.09 -1.18 5.24
CA GLU A 14 6.49 -0.61 6.53
C GLU A 14 5.38 -0.78 7.59
N GLU A 15 4.14 -0.48 7.24
CA GLU A 15 3.01 -0.64 8.17
C GLU A 15 2.78 -2.10 8.55
N ARG A 16 2.93 -3.05 7.62
CA ARG A 16 2.90 -4.50 7.96
C ARG A 16 3.99 -4.88 8.97
N ARG A 17 5.21 -4.35 8.79
CA ARG A 17 6.31 -4.58 9.75
C ARG A 17 6.01 -3.97 11.11
N ARG A 18 5.38 -2.79 11.15
CA ARG A 18 4.94 -2.14 12.40
C ARG A 18 3.84 -2.94 13.08
N ALA A 19 2.86 -3.46 12.33
CA ALA A 19 1.83 -4.34 12.86
C ALA A 19 2.43 -5.60 13.50
N ALA A 20 3.41 -6.23 12.85
CA ALA A 20 4.08 -7.41 13.38
C ALA A 20 4.90 -7.14 14.66
N ARG A 21 5.31 -5.89 14.89
CA ARG A 21 6.07 -5.47 16.08
C ARG A 21 5.22 -4.75 17.12
N ALA A 22 3.93 -4.56 16.85
CA ALA A 22 3.04 -3.84 17.74
C ALA A 22 2.80 -4.66 19.02
N VAL A 23 2.99 -4.03 20.17
CA VAL A 23 2.80 -4.66 21.48
C VAL A 23 1.33 -4.82 21.82
N THR A 24 0.49 -3.87 21.39
CA THR A 24 -0.95 -3.88 21.67
C THR A 24 -1.75 -4.30 20.44
N GLU A 25 -2.88 -4.97 20.67
CA GLU A 25 -3.78 -5.41 19.61
C GLU A 25 -4.33 -4.22 18.81
N ALA A 26 -4.77 -3.16 19.48
CA ALA A 26 -5.24 -1.95 18.84
C ALA A 26 -4.19 -1.30 17.91
N ALA A 27 -2.91 -1.31 18.30
CA ALA A 27 -1.84 -0.81 17.43
C ALA A 27 -1.60 -1.76 16.24
N ARG A 28 -1.67 -3.07 16.45
CA ARG A 28 -1.55 -4.07 15.38
C ARG A 28 -2.66 -3.89 14.34
N GLU A 29 -3.90 -3.75 14.79
CA GLU A 29 -5.06 -3.53 13.94
C GLU A 29 -4.94 -2.23 13.14
N ARG A 30 -4.59 -1.13 13.81
CA ARG A 30 -4.38 0.16 13.14
C ARG A 30 -3.30 0.09 12.06
N HIS A 31 -2.17 -0.56 12.34
CA HIS A 31 -1.10 -0.73 11.35
C HIS A 31 -1.52 -1.65 10.19
N ASN A 32 -2.32 -2.69 10.45
CA ASN A 32 -2.88 -3.54 9.40
C ASN A 32 -3.87 -2.79 8.50
N GLU A 33 -4.70 -1.92 9.07
CA GLU A 33 -5.61 -1.06 8.31
C GLU A 33 -4.81 -0.11 7.40
N LEU A 34 -3.81 0.58 7.95
CA LEU A 34 -2.95 1.49 7.19
C LEU A 34 -2.20 0.76 6.06
N ALA A 35 -1.68 -0.44 6.33
CA ALA A 35 -1.05 -1.28 5.31
C ALA A 35 -2.00 -1.59 4.15
N SER A 36 -3.25 -1.92 4.47
CA SER A 36 -4.28 -2.23 3.47
C SER A 36 -4.66 -1.00 2.64
N LEU A 37 -4.79 0.16 3.29
CA LEU A 37 -5.05 1.43 2.60
C LEU A 37 -3.92 1.81 1.62
N PHE A 38 -2.66 1.68 2.05
CA PHE A 38 -1.53 1.97 1.17
C PHE A 38 -1.41 0.95 0.03
N ALA A 39 -1.67 -0.33 0.27
CA ALA A 39 -1.69 -1.33 -0.80
C ALA A 39 -2.77 -1.03 -1.85
N ARG A 40 -3.96 -0.61 -1.42
CA ARG A 40 -5.05 -0.20 -2.33
C ARG A 40 -4.67 1.05 -3.13
N LYS A 41 -4.04 2.05 -2.50
CA LYS A 41 -3.53 3.23 -3.20
C LYS A 41 -2.45 2.89 -4.21
N ALA A 42 -1.55 1.96 -3.89
CA ALA A 42 -0.56 1.46 -4.84
C ALA A 42 -1.26 0.81 -6.04
N ALA A 43 -2.21 -0.09 -5.83
CA ALA A 43 -2.95 -0.76 -6.90
C ALA A 43 -3.69 0.23 -7.84
N LEU A 44 -4.27 1.31 -7.29
CA LEU A 44 -4.92 2.36 -8.07
C LEU A 44 -3.95 3.25 -8.87
N ARG A 45 -2.66 3.23 -8.52
CA ARG A 45 -1.61 4.04 -9.14
C ARG A 45 -0.67 3.23 -10.03
N VAL A 46 -0.91 1.93 -10.18
CA VAL A 46 -0.35 1.18 -11.30
C VAL A 46 -0.94 1.82 -12.54
N PRO A 47 -0.14 2.50 -13.39
CA PRO A 47 -0.67 3.00 -14.66
C PRO A 47 -1.25 1.79 -15.37
N ARG A 48 -2.49 1.92 -15.82
CA ARG A 48 -3.13 0.94 -16.69
C ARG A 48 -2.46 1.07 -18.07
N GLU A 49 -1.19 0.71 -18.16
CA GLU A 49 -0.58 0.37 -19.44
C GLU A 49 -1.31 -0.89 -19.92
N GLU A 50 -1.80 -0.83 -21.15
CA GLU A 50 -2.63 -1.85 -21.83
C GLU A 50 -4.15 -1.75 -21.58
N GLY A 51 -4.82 -1.13 -22.56
CA GLY A 51 -6.27 -1.08 -22.67
C GLY A 51 -6.83 -0.14 -23.73
N GLN A 52 -5.99 0.59 -24.47
CA GLN A 52 -6.39 1.37 -25.65
C GLN A 52 -5.68 0.86 -26.91
N LEU A 53 -5.78 -0.45 -27.17
CA LEU A 53 -5.85 -0.94 -28.54
C LEU A 53 -7.34 -1.10 -28.82
N VAL A 54 -7.99 -0.02 -29.23
CA VAL A 54 -9.33 -0.06 -29.82
C VAL A 54 -9.20 0.29 -31.28
N GLY A 55 -9.61 -0.66 -32.13
CA GLY A 55 -10.15 -0.45 -33.48
C GLY A 55 -9.19 0.07 -34.53
#